data_AF-A0A2R4BQ89-F1
#
_entry.id   AF-A0A2R4BQ89-F1
#
_cell.length_a   1.000
_cell.length_b   1.000
_cell.length_c   1.000
_cell.angle_alpha   90.00
_cell.angle_beta   90.00
_cell.angle_gamma   90.00
#
_symmetry.space_group_name_H-M   'P 1'
#
loop_
_entity.id
_entity.type
_entity.pdbx_description
1 polymer ?
#
loop_
_entity_poly.entity_id
_entity_poly.type
_entity_poly.pdbx_seq_one_letter_code
_entity_poly.pdbx_strand_id
1 'polypeptide(L)'
;MQCKQWRAYKVSVNVVRELFGVMAAEGAAGGFVVTSGVFTSDAQAFAKGRNIELIDGPALASMIESARAARKVSAPVDNAAPPAVAPTPAVPAAPAAEPACPRCGGAMVRRIAKQGANAGSAFWGCAAFPKCRGVRAVEERTD
;
A
#
# COMPACT_ATOMS: atom_id res chain seq x y z
N MET A 1 -41.49 0.07 -18.36
CA MET A 1 -40.03 0.19 -18.11
C MET A 1 -39.79 1.47 -17.35
N GLN A 2 -39.53 1.40 -16.04
CA GLN A 2 -39.21 2.60 -15.24
C GLN A 2 -37.74 2.55 -14.84
N CYS A 3 -36.91 3.25 -15.61
CA CYS A 3 -35.50 3.42 -15.31
C CYS A 3 -35.36 4.50 -14.24
N LYS A 4 -35.08 4.11 -12.99
CA LYS A 4 -34.78 5.06 -11.91
C LYS A 4 -33.28 5.35 -11.93
N GLN A 5 -32.91 6.49 -12.51
CA GLN A 5 -31.52 6.94 -12.54
C GLN A 5 -31.09 7.31 -11.12
N TRP A 6 -30.37 6.41 -10.44
CA TRP A 6 -29.68 6.76 -9.20
C TRP A 6 -28.42 7.54 -9.54
N ARG A 7 -28.57 8.87 -9.60
CA ARG A 7 -27.47 9.83 -9.72
C ARG A 7 -27.24 10.47 -8.36
N ALA A 8 -26.73 9.71 -7.40
CA ALA A 8 -26.07 10.34 -6.26
C ALA A 8 -24.70 10.86 -6.71
N TYR A 9 -24.73 11.84 -7.63
CA TYR A 9 -23.52 12.53 -8.10
C TYR A 9 -22.87 13.31 -6.96
N LYS A 10 -23.61 13.60 -5.88
CA LYS A 10 -23.14 14.33 -4.70
C LYS A 10 -22.95 13.39 -3.52
N VAL A 11 -21.71 13.29 -3.03
CA VAL A 11 -21.38 12.58 -1.79
C VAL A 11 -21.61 13.49 -0.60
N SER A 12 -22.40 13.02 0.37
CA SER A 12 -22.74 13.76 1.58
C SER A 12 -21.62 13.74 2.63
N VAL A 13 -21.73 14.61 3.63
CA VAL A 13 -20.77 14.72 4.73
C VAL A 13 -20.67 13.47 5.61
N ASN A 14 -21.67 12.59 5.57
CA ASN A 14 -21.73 11.40 6.43
C ASN A 14 -20.55 10.46 6.17
N VAL A 15 -20.20 10.23 4.91
CA VAL A 15 -19.06 9.36 4.53
C VAL A 15 -17.75 9.89 5.10
N VAL A 16 -17.56 11.22 5.04
CA VAL A 16 -16.34 11.88 5.55
C VAL A 16 -16.29 11.84 7.07
N ARG A 17 -17.44 11.98 7.74
CA ARG A 17 -17.57 11.87 9.21
C ARG A 17 -17.29 10.46 9.71
N GLU A 18 -17.81 9.47 9.01
CA GLU A 18 -17.60 8.05 9.32
C GLU A 18 -16.10 7.70 9.22
N LEU A 19 -15.45 8.09 8.12
CA LEU A 19 -14.01 7.90 7.96
C LEU A 19 -13.22 8.58 9.08
N PHE A 20 -13.58 9.82 9.44
CA PHE A 20 -12.91 10.54 10.52
C PHE A 20 -13.03 9.81 11.88
N GLY A 21 -14.17 9.19 12.16
CA GLY A 21 -14.37 8.38 13.36
C GLY A 21 -13.46 7.15 13.39
N VAL A 22 -13.36 6.45 12.26
CA VAL A 22 -12.45 5.29 12.10
C VAL A 22 -11.00 5.70 12.27
N MET A 23 -10.59 6.82 11.67
CA MET A 23 -9.23 7.35 11.79
C MET A 23 -8.86 7.66 13.24
N ALA A 24 -9.79 8.26 14.00
CA ALA A 24 -9.57 8.56 15.41
C ALA A 24 -9.47 7.29 16.28
N ALA A 25 -10.26 6.25 15.96
CA ALA A 25 -10.25 4.98 16.69
C ALA A 25 -8.96 4.17 16.44
N GLU A 26 -8.48 4.13 15.20
CA GLU A 26 -7.33 3.33 14.78
C GLU A 26 -6.00 4.10 14.86
N GLY A 27 -6.03 5.38 15.25
CA GLY A 27 -4.83 6.23 15.31
C GLY A 27 -4.23 6.54 13.94
N ALA A 28 -5.05 6.62 12.89
CA ALA A 28 -4.58 6.93 11.54
C ALA A 28 -4.15 8.40 11.43
N ALA A 29 -2.98 8.65 10.85
CA ALA A 29 -2.47 10.00 10.64
C ALA A 29 -3.36 10.83 9.70
N GLY A 30 -4.01 10.18 8.73
CA GLY A 30 -4.84 10.81 7.71
C GLY A 30 -5.69 9.81 6.93
N GLY A 31 -6.55 10.31 6.05
CA GLY A 31 -7.41 9.49 5.19
C GLY A 31 -7.76 10.18 3.88
N PHE A 32 -8.07 9.37 2.87
CA PHE A 32 -8.49 9.85 1.55
C PHE A 32 -9.90 9.34 1.26
N VAL A 33 -10.78 10.23 0.79
CA VAL A 33 -12.10 9.85 0.26
C VAL A 33 -12.10 10.14 -1.23
N VAL A 34 -12.30 9.09 -2.03
CA VAL A 34 -12.29 9.19 -3.49
C VAL A 34 -13.69 8.89 -4.05
N THR A 35 -14.16 9.73 -4.98
CA THR A 35 -15.45 9.54 -5.65
C THR A 35 -15.36 9.88 -7.13
N SER A 36 -16.24 9.29 -7.94
CA SER A 36 -16.44 9.67 -9.34
C SER A 36 -17.41 10.85 -9.52
N GLY A 37 -18.08 11.26 -8.44
CA GLY A 37 -18.98 12.43 -8.38
C GLY A 37 -18.31 13.67 -7.79
N VAL A 38 -19.09 14.54 -7.17
CA VAL A 38 -18.60 15.70 -6.42
C VAL A 38 -18.97 15.57 -4.94
N PHE A 39 -18.22 16.22 -4.07
CA PHE A 39 -18.59 16.35 -2.67
C PHE A 39 -19.56 17.51 -2.46
N THR A 40 -20.48 17.38 -1.50
CA THR A 40 -21.28 18.52 -1.06
C THR A 40 -20.40 19.59 -0.39
N SER A 41 -20.88 20.83 -0.33
CA SER A 41 -20.22 21.93 0.38
C SER A 41 -19.90 21.55 1.83
N ASP A 42 -20.81 20.83 2.48
CA ASP A 42 -20.66 20.41 3.88
C ASP A 42 -19.55 19.37 4.04
N ALA A 43 -19.42 18.45 3.08
CA ALA A 43 -18.33 17.47 3.06
C ALA A 43 -16.97 18.17 2.89
N GLN A 44 -16.88 19.15 2.00
CA GLN A 44 -15.66 19.95 1.81
C GLN A 44 -15.33 20.79 3.05
N ALA A 45 -16.32 21.46 3.64
CA ALA A 45 -16.14 22.24 4.86
C ALA A 45 -15.72 21.36 6.05
N PHE A 46 -16.23 20.14 6.12
CA PHE A 46 -15.83 19.17 7.14
C PHE A 46 -14.40 18.67 6.93
N ALA A 47 -13.96 18.47 5.69
CA ALA A 47 -12.58 18.04 5.41
C ALA A 47 -11.53 19.14 5.63
N LYS A 48 -11.89 20.42 5.42
CA LYS A 48 -10.98 21.56 5.62
C LYS A 48 -10.40 21.59 7.04
N GLY A 49 -9.07 21.68 7.11
CA GLY A 49 -8.34 21.76 8.38
C GLY A 49 -8.26 20.44 9.15
N ARG A 50 -8.63 19.32 8.52
CA ARG A 50 -8.46 17.97 9.06
C ARG A 50 -7.52 17.17 8.18
N ASN A 51 -7.04 16.04 8.69
CA ASN A 51 -6.18 15.13 7.94
C ASN A 51 -6.99 14.25 6.96
N ILE A 52 -7.98 14.83 6.28
CA ILE A 52 -8.79 14.14 5.28
C ILE A 52 -8.69 14.86 3.96
N GLU A 53 -8.23 14.14 2.94
CA GLU A 53 -8.19 14.64 1.57
C GLU A 53 -9.37 14.09 0.76
N LEU A 54 -10.01 14.99 0.02
CA LEU A 54 -11.17 14.67 -0.81
C LEU A 54 -10.75 14.73 -2.28
N ILE A 55 -10.88 13.60 -2.98
CA ILE A 55 -10.60 13.49 -4.41
C ILE A 55 -11.93 13.27 -5.12
N ASP A 56 -12.40 14.29 -5.83
CA ASP A 56 -13.63 14.23 -6.61
C ASP A 56 -13.41 13.72 -8.03
N GLY A 57 -14.49 13.53 -8.78
CA GLY A 57 -14.48 12.98 -10.13
C GLY A 57 -13.57 13.76 -11.10
N PRO A 58 -13.69 15.10 -11.19
CA PRO A 58 -12.78 15.91 -11.99
C PRO A 58 -11.30 15.78 -11.58
N ALA A 59 -10.99 15.86 -10.28
CA ALA A 59 -9.62 15.71 -9.80
C ALA A 59 -9.07 14.31 -10.09
N LEU A 60 -9.88 13.27 -9.85
CA LEU A 60 -9.52 11.87 -10.13
C LEU A 60 -9.28 11.65 -11.63
N ALA A 61 -10.14 12.20 -12.49
CA ALA A 61 -9.97 12.10 -13.94
C ALA A 61 -8.65 12.72 -14.40
N SER A 62 -8.31 13.90 -13.86
CA SER A 62 -7.02 14.55 -14.12
C SER A 62 -5.84 13.68 -13.66
N MET A 63 -5.89 13.12 -12.45
CA MET A 63 -4.85 12.21 -11.94
C MET A 63 -4.66 10.98 -12.85
N ILE A 64 -5.76 10.39 -13.33
CA ILE A 64 -5.74 9.23 -14.23
C ILE A 64 -5.14 9.62 -15.58
N GLU A 65 -5.52 10.77 -16.14
CA GLU A 65 -4.99 11.25 -17.42
C GLU A 65 -3.50 11.54 -17.32
N SER A 66 -3.06 12.23 -16.27
CA SER A 66 -1.64 12.48 -16.00
C SER A 66 -0.86 11.17 -15.82
N ALA A 67 -1.40 10.19 -15.10
CA ALA A 67 -0.76 8.88 -14.93
C ALA A 67 -0.66 8.11 -16.26
N ARG A 68 -1.68 8.19 -17.12
CA ARG A 68 -1.65 7.60 -18.46
C ARG A 68 -0.65 8.31 -19.37
N ALA A 69 -0.56 9.63 -19.30
CA ALA A 69 0.42 10.42 -20.04
C ALA A 69 1.85 10.10 -19.59
N ALA A 70 2.10 10.02 -18.28
CA ALA A 70 3.38 9.60 -17.73
C ALA A 70 3.77 8.18 -18.20
N ARG A 71 2.80 7.27 -18.30
CA ARG A 71 3.03 5.93 -18.89
C ARG A 71 3.28 5.95 -20.40
N LYS A 72 2.72 6.90 -21.15
CA LYS A 72 2.95 7.03 -22.60
C LYS A 72 4.32 7.63 -22.95
N VAL A 73 4.82 8.55 -22.11
CA VAL A 73 6.21 9.04 -22.20
C VAL A 73 7.20 7.94 -21.77
N SER A 74 6.71 6.90 -21.10
CA SER A 74 7.47 5.72 -20.65
C SER A 74 7.06 4.46 -21.41
N ALA A 75 7.30 4.37 -22.72
CA ALA A 75 7.10 3.13 -23.47
C ALA A 75 8.26 2.82 -24.44
N PRO A 76 8.75 1.57 -24.55
CA PRO A 76 9.03 0.59 -23.50
C PRO A 76 10.56 0.46 -23.29
N VAL A 77 11.02 0.32 -22.06
CA VAL A 77 12.22 -0.50 -21.82
C VAL A 77 11.73 -1.83 -21.31
N ASP A 78 12.33 -2.90 -21.83
CA ASP A 78 11.90 -4.28 -21.74
C ASP A 78 11.47 -4.72 -20.32
N ASN A 79 10.59 -5.73 -20.28
CA ASN A 79 10.14 -6.41 -19.08
C ASN A 79 11.26 -6.63 -18.03
N ALA A 80 11.36 -5.71 -17.09
CA ALA A 80 12.15 -5.85 -15.89
C ALA A 80 11.40 -5.15 -14.76
N ALA A 81 10.87 -5.96 -13.84
CA ALA A 81 10.47 -5.69 -12.46
C ALA A 81 9.70 -4.37 -12.14
N PRO A 82 8.57 -4.43 -11.41
CA PRO A 82 7.91 -3.21 -10.96
C PRO A 82 8.86 -2.37 -10.08
N PRO A 83 9.04 -1.06 -10.36
CA PRO A 83 9.83 -0.20 -9.51
C PRO A 83 9.12 -0.03 -8.17
N ALA A 84 9.90 -0.28 -7.13
CA ALA A 84 9.55 -0.02 -5.75
C ALA A 84 9.09 1.43 -5.59
N VAL A 85 7.82 1.60 -5.21
CA VAL A 85 7.32 2.86 -4.65
C VAL A 85 7.75 2.89 -3.19
N ALA A 86 8.78 3.68 -2.89
CA ALA A 86 9.02 4.14 -1.53
C ALA A 86 7.92 5.13 -1.13
N PRO A 87 7.52 5.15 0.15
CA PRO A 87 7.46 6.43 0.83
C PRO A 87 8.35 6.42 2.07
N THR A 88 9.31 7.34 2.00
CA THR A 88 9.78 8.23 3.07
C THR A 88 10.73 7.66 4.15
N PRO A 89 11.82 8.40 4.48
CA PRO A 89 12.93 7.93 5.29
C PRO A 89 12.81 8.35 6.75
N ALA A 90 13.03 7.44 7.69
CA ALA A 90 13.45 7.75 9.07
C ALA A 90 13.86 6.47 9.80
N VAL A 91 15.11 6.03 9.60
CA VAL A 91 16.16 5.92 10.65
C VAL A 91 17.38 5.19 10.05
N PRO A 92 18.60 5.74 10.18
CA PRO A 92 19.81 5.10 9.70
C PRO A 92 20.32 4.12 10.77
N ALA A 93 20.33 2.83 10.46
CA ALA A 93 21.13 1.87 11.22
C ALA A 93 21.55 0.70 10.31
N ALA A 94 22.73 0.87 9.73
CA ALA A 94 23.71 -0.14 9.30
C ALA A 94 23.27 -1.31 8.37
N PRO A 95 24.06 -1.64 7.34
CA PRO A 95 23.74 -2.69 6.38
C PRO A 95 24.08 -4.07 6.97
N ALA A 96 23.08 -4.79 7.45
CA ALA A 96 23.17 -6.24 7.51
C ALA A 96 22.46 -6.76 6.26
N ALA A 97 23.21 -7.33 5.32
CA ALA A 97 22.71 -7.85 4.06
C ALA A 97 21.71 -9.00 4.31
N GLU A 98 20.44 -8.67 4.48
CA GLU A 98 19.37 -9.66 4.54
C GLU A 98 19.27 -10.34 3.16
N PRO A 99 19.33 -11.68 3.10
CA PRO A 99 19.38 -12.38 1.83
C PRO A 99 18.05 -12.23 1.09
N ALA A 100 18.13 -11.98 -0.23
CA ALA A 100 16.96 -12.07 -1.09
C ALA A 100 16.52 -13.53 -1.28
N CYS A 101 15.21 -13.73 -1.42
CA CYS A 101 14.61 -15.05 -1.64
C CYS A 101 15.13 -15.66 -2.96
N PRO A 102 15.65 -16.91 -2.96
CA PRO A 102 16.17 -17.54 -4.17
C PRO A 102 15.09 -17.91 -5.21
N ARG A 103 13.79 -17.85 -4.84
CA ARG A 103 12.69 -18.17 -5.75
C ARG A 103 12.01 -16.96 -6.38
N CYS A 104 11.94 -15.83 -5.67
CA CYS A 104 11.19 -14.66 -6.13
C CYS A 104 11.94 -13.33 -5.96
N GLY A 105 13.15 -13.33 -5.40
CA GLY A 105 13.91 -12.11 -5.11
C GLY A 105 13.36 -11.24 -3.98
N GLY A 106 12.20 -11.58 -3.41
CA GLY A 106 11.59 -10.82 -2.31
C GLY A 106 12.34 -10.93 -0.98
N ALA A 107 11.98 -10.08 -0.03
CA ALA A 107 12.57 -10.06 1.31
C ALA A 107 12.43 -11.42 2.04
N MET A 108 13.45 -11.77 2.82
CA MET A 108 13.44 -12.96 3.68
C MET A 108 13.37 -12.55 5.15
N VAL A 109 12.69 -13.36 5.95
CA VAL A 109 12.51 -13.16 7.39
C VAL A 109 13.12 -14.35 8.13
N ARG A 110 13.92 -14.08 9.16
CA ARG A 110 14.51 -15.12 10.00
C ARG A 110 13.43 -15.77 10.88
N ARG A 111 13.31 -17.09 10.80
CA ARG A 111 12.36 -17.92 11.54
C ARG A 111 13.12 -19.05 12.23
N ILE A 112 12.60 -19.54 13.35
CA ILE A 112 13.18 -20.68 14.08
C ILE A 112 12.36 -21.92 13.74
N ALA A 113 13.03 -22.99 13.32
CA ALA A 113 12.38 -24.26 13.10
C ALA A 113 11.92 -24.85 14.45
N LYS A 114 10.61 -25.06 14.60
CA LYS A 114 10.02 -25.59 15.84
C LYS A 114 9.99 -27.13 15.90
N GLN A 115 10.16 -27.81 14.77
CA GLN A 115 9.95 -29.26 14.64
C GLN A 115 10.90 -29.87 13.57
N GLY A 116 11.42 -31.07 13.83
CA GLY A 116 12.29 -31.83 12.92
C GLY A 116 13.76 -31.87 13.35
N ALA A 117 14.61 -32.47 12.51
CA ALA A 117 16.05 -32.66 12.77
C ALA A 117 16.86 -31.35 12.96
N ASN A 118 16.29 -30.21 12.57
CA ASN A 118 16.86 -28.86 12.76
C ASN A 118 16.06 -28.02 13.76
N ALA A 119 15.32 -28.65 14.68
CA ALA A 119 14.58 -27.94 15.71
C ALA A 119 15.52 -27.06 16.55
N GLY A 120 15.23 -25.77 16.62
CA GLY A 120 16.09 -24.77 17.27
C GLY A 120 16.94 -23.92 16.31
N SER A 121 17.18 -24.36 15.07
CA SER A 121 17.98 -23.60 14.11
C SER A 121 17.19 -22.46 13.47
N ALA A 122 17.85 -21.31 13.29
CA ALA A 122 17.31 -20.21 12.52
C ALA A 122 17.42 -20.48 11.01
N PHE A 123 16.38 -20.15 10.25
CA PHE A 123 16.36 -20.20 8.80
C PHE A 123 15.71 -18.93 8.24
N TRP A 124 16.15 -18.50 7.06
CA TRP A 124 15.49 -17.44 6.32
C TRP A 124 14.31 -18.02 5.55
N GLY A 125 13.10 -17.54 5.80
CA GLY A 125 11.90 -17.87 5.04
C GLY A 125 11.36 -16.66 4.29
N CYS A 126 10.88 -16.83 3.06
CA CYS A 126 10.32 -15.73 2.28
C CYS A 126 9.14 -15.04 3.00
N ALA A 127 9.11 -13.70 2.98
CA ALA A 127 8.01 -12.92 3.56
C ALA A 127 6.65 -13.20 2.87
N ALA A 128 6.66 -13.64 1.61
CA ALA A 128 5.46 -13.92 0.82
C ALA A 128 4.89 -15.34 1.02
N PHE A 129 5.33 -16.10 2.03
CA PHE A 129 4.71 -17.39 2.37
C PHE A 129 3.21 -17.21 2.73
N PRO A 130 2.27 -18.06 2.25
CA PRO A 130 2.45 -19.35 1.56
C PRO A 130 2.63 -19.28 0.04
N LYS A 131 2.50 -18.10 -0.57
CA LYS A 131 2.60 -17.89 -2.03
C LYS A 131 4.01 -18.15 -2.56
N CYS A 132 5.03 -17.88 -1.76
CA CYS A 132 6.41 -18.27 -2.03
C CYS A 132 6.99 -19.09 -0.87
N ARG A 133 7.49 -20.30 -1.17
CA ARG A 133 8.12 -21.22 -0.20
C ARG A 133 9.65 -21.22 -0.27
N GLY A 134 10.25 -20.08 -0.64
CA GLY A 134 11.70 -19.94 -0.65
C GLY A 134 12.27 -19.94 0.77
N VAL A 135 13.31 -20.75 0.98
CA VAL A 135 14.04 -20.85 2.25
C VAL A 135 15.55 -20.81 2.01
N ARG A 136 16.31 -20.30 2.99
CA ARG A 136 17.78 -20.32 3.02
C ARG A 136 18.24 -20.65 4.45
N ALA A 137 19.36 -21.36 4.56
CA ALA A 137 20.00 -21.58 5.85
C ALA A 137 20.59 -20.26 6.39
N VAL A 138 20.59 -20.09 7.71
CA VAL A 138 21.37 -19.04 8.36
C VAL A 138 22.71 -19.66 8.70
N GLU A 139 23.80 -19.21 8.06
CA GLU A 139 25.15 -19.55 8.50
C GLU A 139 25.47 -18.70 9.74
N GLU A 140 25.33 -19.29 10.92
CA GLU A 140 25.81 -18.69 12.16
C GLU A 140 27.34 -18.82 12.18
N ARG A 141 28.04 -17.79 11.71
CA ARG A 141 29.49 -17.65 11.95
C ARG A 141 29.68 -17.40 13.45
N THR A 142 29.84 -18.49 14.17
CA THR A 142 30.33 -18.50 15.55
C THR A 142 31.84 -18.28 15.47
N ASP A 143 32.34 -17.22 16.11
CA ASP A 143 33.77 -17.00 16.36
C ASP A 143 34.23 -17.95 17.48
#